data_AF-A0A285QJW1-F1
#
_entry.id   AF-A0A285QJW1-F1
#
_cell.length_a   1.000
_cell.length_b   1.000
_cell.length_c   1.000
_cell.angle_alpha   90.00
_cell.angle_beta   90.00
_cell.angle_gamma   90.00
#
_symmetry.space_group_name_H-M   'P 1'
#
loop_
_entity.id
_entity.type
_entity.pdbx_description
1 polymer ?
#
loop_
_entity_poly.entity_id
_entity_poly.type
_entity_poly.pdbx_seq_one_letter_code
_entity_poly.pdbx_strand_id
1 'polypeptide(L)'
;MNGEKASDGRYTLNYGVHADVPDDQQNDVLHKVRDLLTGEGLTVTEYRENPVGTPSAQPIVAFSARHPDSRYVVDVDSTEGHNRMSLAVRTPCLIPPSDSASPSAPSTP
;
A
#
# COMPACT_ATOMS: atom_id res chain seq x y z
N MET A 1 -9.46 13.63 -0.05
CA MET A 1 -10.35 12.78 0.77
C MET A 1 -10.84 13.65 1.93
N ASN A 2 -12.13 14.00 1.99
CA ASN A 2 -12.68 15.08 2.83
C ASN A 2 -12.86 14.75 4.32
N GLY A 3 -12.07 13.84 4.88
CA GLY A 3 -12.13 13.52 6.32
C GLY A 3 -13.47 12.95 6.80
N GLU A 4 -14.34 12.51 5.88
CA GLU A 4 -15.62 11.88 6.19
C GLU A 4 -15.36 10.58 6.97
N LYS A 5 -15.60 10.63 8.28
CA LYS A 5 -15.45 9.49 9.17
C LYS A 5 -16.80 8.79 9.27
N ALA A 6 -16.86 7.53 8.88
CA ALA A 6 -18.07 6.73 9.05
C ALA A 6 -18.44 6.69 10.55
N SER A 7 -19.69 6.98 10.89
CA SER A 7 -20.18 7.02 12.28
C SER A 7 -20.31 5.63 12.92
N ASP A 8 -20.17 4.57 12.13
CA ASP A 8 -20.29 3.16 12.55
C ASP A 8 -18.97 2.53 12.99
N GLY A 9 -17.92 3.33 13.18
CA GLY A 9 -16.63 2.85 13.70
C GLY A 9 -15.79 2.08 12.69
N ARG A 10 -16.16 2.08 11.40
CA ARG A 10 -15.32 1.49 10.36
C ARG A 10 -13.94 2.13 10.27
N TYR A 11 -12.93 1.31 9.99
CA TYR A 11 -11.54 1.73 9.86
C TYR A 11 -10.88 1.09 8.63
N THR A 12 -9.79 1.70 8.18
CA THR A 12 -8.87 1.11 7.21
C THR A 12 -7.53 0.88 7.90
N LEU A 13 -6.94 -0.28 7.67
CA LEU A 13 -5.57 -0.56 8.09
C LEU A 13 -4.66 -0.32 6.89
N ASN A 14 -3.54 0.38 7.13
CA ASN A 14 -2.48 0.58 6.15
C ASN A 14 -1.18 0.03 6.74
N TYR A 15 -0.63 -1.00 6.13
CA TYR A 15 0.68 -1.54 6.47
C TYR A 15 1.68 -1.09 5.43
N GLY A 16 2.73 -0.37 5.85
CA GLY A 16 3.75 0.18 4.96
C GLY A 16 5.15 -0.23 5.38
N VAL A 17 5.98 -0.58 4.40
CA VAL A 17 7.40 -0.85 4.57
C VAL A 17 8.22 -0.04 3.57
N HIS A 18 9.47 0.21 3.92
CA HIS A 18 10.46 0.81 3.05
C HIS A 18 11.55 -0.21 2.74
N ALA A 19 12.05 -0.17 1.50
CA ALA A 19 13.20 -0.94 1.08
C ALA A 19 14.20 -0.03 0.37
N ASP A 20 15.48 -0.20 0.69
CA ASP A 20 16.56 0.46 -0.04
C ASP A 20 16.68 -0.19 -1.42
N VAL A 21 16.41 0.61 -2.47
CA VAL A 21 16.43 0.17 -3.86
C VAL A 21 17.14 1.25 -4.68
N PRO A 22 18.37 0.98 -5.17
CA PRO A 22 19.09 1.91 -6.02
C PRO A 22 18.24 2.42 -7.19
N ASP A 23 18.37 3.71 -7.54
CA ASP A 23 17.55 4.35 -8.57
C ASP A 23 17.58 3.61 -9.93
N ASP A 24 18.71 2.99 -10.28
CA ASP A 24 18.90 2.20 -11.50
C ASP A 24 18.21 0.82 -11.47
N GLN A 25 17.75 0.37 -10.29
CA GLN A 25 17.07 -0.91 -10.09
C GLN A 25 15.55 -0.77 -9.88
N GLN A 26 15.03 0.46 -9.73
CA GLN A 26 13.63 0.65 -9.36
C GLN A 26 12.64 0.16 -10.44
N ASN A 27 12.97 0.31 -11.73
CA ASN A 27 12.15 -0.25 -12.80
C ASN A 27 12.13 -1.80 -12.75
N ASP A 28 13.28 -2.43 -12.51
CA ASP A 28 13.39 -3.89 -12.39
C ASP A 28 12.59 -4.42 -11.20
N VAL A 29 12.62 -3.71 -10.06
CA VAL A 29 11.79 -4.02 -8.89
C VAL A 29 10.32 -3.89 -9.24
N LEU A 30 9.92 -2.83 -9.95
CA LEU A 30 8.53 -2.63 -10.37
C LEU A 30 8.03 -3.79 -11.24
N HIS A 31 8.84 -4.25 -12.19
CA HIS A 31 8.51 -5.39 -13.06
C HIS A 31 8.27 -6.65 -12.24
N LYS A 32 9.18 -6.96 -11.30
CA LYS A 32 9.05 -8.13 -10.41
C LYS A 32 7.81 -8.06 -9.53
N VAL A 33 7.50 -6.89 -8.97
CA VAL A 33 6.29 -6.69 -8.16
C VAL A 33 5.04 -6.88 -9.00
N ARG A 34 4.98 -6.27 -10.19
CA ARG A 34 3.84 -6.43 -11.10
C ARG A 34 3.62 -7.89 -11.44
N ASP A 35 4.68 -8.59 -11.85
CA ASP A 35 4.58 -9.97 -12.29
C ASP A 35 4.16 -10.90 -11.13
N LEU A 36 4.66 -10.66 -9.92
CA LEU A 36 4.24 -11.39 -8.72
C LEU A 36 2.75 -11.16 -8.42
N LEU A 37 2.32 -9.90 -8.29
CA LEU A 37 0.96 -9.57 -7.86
C LEU A 37 -0.09 -9.92 -8.91
N THR A 38 0.22 -9.76 -10.20
CA THR A 38 -0.66 -10.24 -11.28
C THR A 38 -0.73 -11.76 -11.33
N GLY A 39 0.37 -12.46 -11.04
CA GLY A 39 0.38 -13.91 -10.86
C GLY A 39 -0.49 -14.40 -9.69
N GLU A 40 -0.61 -13.58 -8.64
CA GLU A 40 -1.52 -13.81 -7.51
C GLU A 40 -2.98 -13.40 -7.79
N GLY A 41 -3.27 -12.88 -8.97
CA GLY A 41 -4.64 -12.52 -9.39
C GLY A 41 -5.06 -11.09 -9.05
N LEU A 42 -4.13 -10.21 -8.67
CA LEU A 42 -4.42 -8.78 -8.52
C LEU A 42 -4.48 -8.09 -9.87
N THR A 43 -5.40 -7.13 -10.01
CA THR A 43 -5.54 -6.30 -11.21
C THR A 43 -4.79 -5.00 -11.03
N VAL A 44 -3.89 -4.67 -11.95
CA VAL A 44 -3.16 -3.39 -11.96
C VAL A 44 -4.13 -2.25 -12.26
N THR A 45 -4.07 -1.20 -11.45
CA THR A 45 -4.90 0.01 -11.56
C THR A 45 -4.10 1.27 -11.84
N GLU A 46 -2.81 1.30 -11.45
CA GLU A 46 -1.87 2.36 -11.83
C GLU A 46 -0.50 1.76 -12.15
N TYR A 47 0.18 2.36 -13.12
CA TYR A 47 1.51 1.94 -13.54
C TYR A 47 2.32 3.10 -14.13
N ARG A 48 3.51 3.34 -13.60
CA ARG A 48 4.44 4.38 -14.04
C ARG A 48 5.87 3.93 -13.80
N GLU A 49 6.72 4.14 -14.81
CA GLU A 49 8.14 3.81 -14.77
C GLU A 49 9.01 5.03 -15.09
N ASN A 50 10.29 4.97 -14.72
CA ASN A 50 11.27 5.92 -15.22
C ASN A 50 11.51 5.72 -16.72
N PRO A 51 11.73 6.79 -17.50
CA PRO A 51 12.08 6.68 -18.91
C PRO A 51 13.41 5.94 -19.12
N VAL A 52 13.42 4.97 -20.03
CA VAL A 52 14.62 4.17 -20.35
C VAL A 52 15.77 5.08 -20.80
N GLY A 53 16.96 4.87 -20.23
CA GLY A 53 18.17 5.61 -20.61
C GLY A 53 18.30 7.02 -20.03
N THR A 54 17.36 7.43 -19.17
CA THR A 54 17.45 8.71 -18.45
C THR A 54 17.57 8.41 -16.97
N PRO A 55 18.74 8.66 -16.35
CA PRO A 55 18.84 8.67 -14.90
C PRO A 55 17.93 9.81 -14.41
N SER A 56 16.76 9.47 -13.89
CA SER A 56 15.84 10.50 -13.39
C SER A 56 16.43 11.06 -12.11
N ALA A 57 16.66 12.37 -12.05
CA ALA A 57 17.06 13.05 -10.82
C ALA A 57 15.97 12.96 -9.73
N GLN A 58 14.77 12.49 -10.08
CA GLN A 58 13.72 12.10 -9.14
C GLN A 58 13.03 10.89 -9.75
N PRO A 59 13.22 9.67 -9.20
CA PRO A 59 12.51 8.52 -9.71
C PRO A 59 11.01 8.68 -9.47
N ILE A 60 10.22 8.36 -10.50
CA ILE A 60 8.76 8.53 -10.53
C ILE A 60 8.04 7.18 -10.61
N VAL A 61 8.68 6.11 -10.16
CA VAL A 61 8.09 4.77 -10.23
C VAL A 61 6.88 4.72 -9.32
N ALA A 62 5.76 4.28 -9.87
CA ALA A 62 4.50 4.12 -9.16
C ALA A 62 3.74 2.91 -9.71
N PHE A 63 3.14 2.14 -8.81
CA PHE A 63 2.35 0.97 -9.12
C PHE A 63 1.22 0.86 -8.11
N SER A 64 0.02 0.57 -8.57
CA SER A 64 -1.10 0.22 -7.72
C SER A 64 -1.84 -0.97 -8.30
N ALA A 65 -2.19 -1.93 -7.45
CA ALA A 65 -3.00 -3.08 -7.84
C ALA A 65 -4.03 -3.42 -6.78
N ARG A 66 -5.15 -4.00 -7.23
CA ARG A 66 -6.30 -4.31 -6.38
C ARG A 66 -6.66 -5.77 -6.49
N HIS A 67 -6.87 -6.41 -5.35
CA HIS A 67 -7.44 -7.76 -5.31
C HIS A 67 -8.96 -7.68 -5.56
N PRO A 68 -9.52 -8.46 -6.51
CA PRO A 68 -10.92 -8.35 -6.90
C PRO A 68 -11.89 -8.64 -5.74
N ASP A 69 -11.66 -9.73 -5.00
CA ASP A 69 -12.59 -10.19 -3.96
C ASP A 69 -12.39 -9.54 -2.59
N SER A 70 -11.14 -9.51 -2.11
CA SER A 70 -10.80 -9.01 -0.77
C SER A 70 -10.73 -7.48 -0.68
N ARG A 71 -10.75 -6.79 -1.83
CA ARG A 71 -10.66 -5.32 -1.95
C ARG A 71 -9.43 -4.71 -1.28
N TYR A 72 -8.38 -5.49 -1.00
CA TYR A 72 -7.07 -4.96 -0.65
C TYR A 72 -6.50 -4.18 -1.84
N VAL A 73 -5.81 -3.09 -1.54
CA VAL A 73 -5.02 -2.32 -2.49
C VAL A 73 -3.56 -2.42 -2.09
N VAL A 74 -2.70 -2.72 -3.05
CA VAL A 74 -1.25 -2.73 -2.89
C VAL A 74 -0.69 -1.58 -3.71
N ASP A 75 0.13 -0.76 -3.07
CA ASP A 75 0.76 0.41 -3.69
C ASP A 75 2.28 0.31 -3.53
N VAL A 76 3.01 0.60 -4.60
CA VAL A 76 4.47 0.63 -4.62
C VAL A 76 4.93 1.90 -5.31
N ASP A 77 5.72 2.69 -4.61
CA ASP A 77 6.15 4.00 -5.09
C ASP A 77 7.61 4.26 -4.73
N SER A 78 8.33 4.95 -5.60
CA SER A 78 9.58 5.64 -5.23
C SER A 78 9.29 6.64 -4.11
N THR A 79 10.17 6.70 -3.10
CA THR A 79 10.03 7.70 -2.03
C THR A 79 10.84 8.94 -2.30
N GLU A 80 10.51 10.04 -1.61
CA GLU A 80 11.42 11.18 -1.48
C GLU A 80 12.72 10.75 -0.79
N GLY A 81 13.84 11.28 -1.28
CA GLY A 81 15.17 10.77 -0.96
C GLY A 81 15.47 9.54 -1.81
N HIS A 82 16.38 9.71 -2.76
CA HIS A 82 16.86 8.68 -3.69
C HIS A 82 17.13 7.32 -3.03
N ASN A 83 17.18 6.27 -3.85
CA ASN A 83 17.56 4.91 -3.48
C ASN A 83 16.59 4.20 -2.51
N ARG A 84 15.30 4.54 -2.52
CA ARG A 84 14.32 3.90 -1.66
C ARG A 84 12.95 3.83 -2.31
N MET A 85 12.30 2.69 -2.13
CA MET A 85 10.90 2.46 -2.52
C MET A 85 10.08 2.12 -1.29
N SER A 86 8.78 2.41 -1.37
CA SER A 86 7.79 2.00 -0.38
C SER A 86 6.86 0.94 -0.97
N LEU A 87 6.40 0.05 -0.11
CA LEU A 87 5.32 -0.90 -0.38
C LEU A 87 4.28 -0.70 0.71
N ALA A 88 3.04 -0.42 0.31
CA ALA A 88 1.91 -0.28 1.20
C ALA A 88 0.80 -1.26 0.84
N VAL A 89 0.17 -1.87 1.84
CA VAL A 89 -1.04 -2.68 1.71
C VAL A 89 -2.15 -2.04 2.51
N ARG A 90 -3.21 -1.64 1.83
CA ARG A 90 -4.40 -1.01 2.39
C ARG A 90 -5.58 -1.95 2.39
N THR A 91 -6.23 -2.08 3.54
CA THR A 91 -7.46 -2.87 3.69
C THR A 91 -8.68 -2.13 3.19
N PRO A 92 -9.76 -2.84 2.81
CA PRO A 92 -11.07 -2.20 2.68
C PRO A 92 -11.52 -1.59 4.01
N CYS A 93 -12.59 -0.80 3.97
CA CYS A 93 -13.25 -0.33 5.19
C CYS A 93 -13.79 -1.52 5.99
N LEU A 94 -13.08 -1.87 7.06
CA LEU A 94 -13.41 -2.98 7.97
C LEU A 94 -14.38 -2.47 9.06
N ILE A 95 -15.36 -3.30 9.41
CA ILE A 95 -16.18 -3.10 10.62
C ILE A 95 -15.42 -3.75 11.78
N PRO A 96 -15.33 -3.12 12.96
CA PRO A 96 -14.77 -3.75 14.15
C PRO A 96 -15.50 -5.07 14.44
N PRO A 97 -14.78 -6.15 14.81
CA PRO A 97 -15.43 -7.40 15.18
C PRO A 97 -16.40 -7.17 16.36
N SER A 98 -17.58 -7.80 16.30
CA SER A 98 -18.67 -7.61 17.27
C SER A 98 -18.36 -8.12 18.69
N ASP A 99 -17.23 -8.81 18.89
CA ASP A 99 -16.80 -9.38 20.16
C ASP A 99 -15.62 -8.60 20.77
N SER A 100 -15.88 -7.36 21.14
CA SER A 100 -15.11 -6.69 22.18
C SER A 100 -16.10 -6.13 23.20
N ALA A 101 -16.49 -7.00 24.14
CA ALA A 101 -16.68 -6.52 25.49
C ALA A 101 -15.43 -5.72 25.85
N SER A 102 -15.54 -4.39 25.86
CA SER A 102 -14.52 -3.54 26.45
C SER A 102 -14.20 -4.13 27.82
N PRO A 103 -12.93 -4.41 28.17
CA PRO A 103 -12.61 -4.83 29.51
C PRO A 103 -13.11 -3.72 30.44
N SER A 104 -14.19 -4.01 31.17
CA SER A 104 -14.74 -3.06 32.13
C SER A 104 -13.68 -2.88 33.19
N ALA A 105 -13.25 -1.64 33.40
CA ALA A 105 -12.30 -1.31 34.45
C ALA A 105 -12.83 -1.89 35.78
N PRO A 106 -12.00 -2.61 36.56
CA PRO A 106 -12.45 -3.09 37.86
C PRO A 106 -12.86 -1.89 38.70
N SER A 107 -14.12 -1.88 39.15
CA SER A 107 -14.60 -0.90 40.11
C SER A 107 -13.88 -1.17 41.43
N THR A 108 -12.95 -0.28 41.79
CA THR A 108 -12.27 -0.33 43.09
C THR A 108 -13.27 0.00 44.19
N PRO A 109 -13.31 -0.78 45.30
CA PRO A 109 -14.20 -0.55 46.43
C PRO A 109 -13.89 0.73 47.23
#